data_AF-A0A2S9DIX2-F1
#
_entry.id   AF-A0A2S9DIX2-F1
#
_cell.length_a   1.000
_cell.length_b   1.000
_cell.length_c   1.000
_cell.angle_alpha   90.00
_cell.angle_beta   90.00
_cell.angle_gamma   90.00
#
_symmetry.space_group_name_H-M   'P 1'
#
loop_
_entity.id
_entity.type
_entity.pdbx_description
1 polymer ?
#
loop_
_entity_poly.entity_id
_entity_poly.type
_entity_poly.pdbx_seq_one_letter_code
_entity_poly.pdbx_strand_id
1 'polypeptide(L)'
;MLIFRGESSKERVTAFRHRVREALCLPARSSGSTAESSPNSEAQQGSAVVEFTFLALLLMVPVVYFVVTVGQIQSGSFAVVGAADQAAKVFVAQADPDSARIAAERSVLVALKDYGHSPESATVSIECDRAGCSSAGTTVTVTVNLDVSLPLMPFGDSLQLKASRVSASASQVVGRYQ
;
A
#
# COMPACT_ATOMS: atom_id res chain seq x y z
N MET A 1 5.19 -9.79 41.23
CA MET A 1 5.73 -11.17 41.15
C MET A 1 4.63 -12.07 40.61
N LEU A 2 4.74 -12.49 39.33
CA LEU A 2 4.29 -13.77 38.72
C LEU A 2 2.78 -14.13 38.81
N ILE A 3 1.99 -14.50 37.78
CA ILE A 3 2.22 -15.01 36.41
C ILE A 3 0.97 -14.75 35.56
N PHE A 4 1.15 -14.19 34.36
CA PHE A 4 0.20 -14.29 33.23
C PHE A 4 0.19 -15.74 32.73
N ARG A 5 -0.90 -16.48 32.99
CA ARG A 5 -1.05 -17.87 32.53
C ARG A 5 -1.83 -17.88 31.22
N GLY A 6 -1.11 -18.14 30.13
CA GLY A 6 -1.61 -18.13 28.76
C GLY A 6 -2.42 -19.37 28.41
N GLU A 7 -3.75 -19.23 28.42
CA GLU A 7 -4.68 -20.31 28.03
C GLU A 7 -5.59 -19.95 26.83
N SER A 8 -5.36 -18.81 26.15
CA SER A 8 -6.32 -18.25 25.17
C SER A 8 -6.11 -18.65 23.70
N SER A 9 -4.95 -19.23 23.33
CA SER A 9 -4.62 -19.49 21.92
C SER A 9 -5.29 -20.76 21.35
N LYS A 10 -5.40 -21.83 22.14
CA LYS A 10 -5.96 -23.12 21.69
C LYS A 10 -7.47 -23.05 21.41
N GLU A 11 -8.24 -22.32 22.22
CA GLU A 11 -9.69 -22.19 22.01
C GLU A 11 -10.02 -21.38 20.75
N ARG A 12 -9.29 -20.30 20.50
CA ARG A 12 -9.47 -19.47 19.30
C ARG A 12 -9.15 -20.25 18.02
N VAL A 13 -8.12 -21.07 18.04
CA VAL A 13 -7.74 -21.93 16.91
C VAL A 13 -8.79 -23.02 16.66
N THR A 14 -9.36 -23.60 17.73
CA THR A 14 -10.40 -24.64 17.60
C THR A 14 -11.70 -24.06 17.06
N ALA A 15 -12.11 -22.88 17.54
CA ALA A 15 -13.30 -22.18 17.04
C ALA A 15 -13.14 -21.73 15.57
N PHE A 16 -11.96 -21.23 15.20
CA PHE A 16 -11.64 -20.88 13.82
C PHE A 16 -11.68 -22.11 12.91
N ARG A 17 -11.09 -23.23 13.34
CA ARG A 17 -11.16 -24.51 12.61
C ARG A 17 -12.58 -25.03 12.46
N HIS A 18 -13.44 -24.88 13.48
CA HIS A 18 -14.84 -25.29 13.41
C HIS A 18 -15.62 -24.47 12.38
N ARG A 19 -15.49 -23.14 12.41
CA ARG A 19 -16.18 -22.25 11.47
C ARG A 19 -15.69 -22.43 10.03
N VAL A 20 -14.39 -22.65 9.85
CA VAL A 20 -13.82 -22.99 8.53
C VAL A 20 -14.36 -24.35 8.05
N ARG A 21 -14.54 -25.34 8.94
CA ARG A 21 -15.09 -26.65 8.57
C ARG A 21 -16.58 -26.58 8.21
N GLU A 22 -17.36 -25.76 8.89
CA GLU A 22 -18.76 -25.47 8.54
C GLU A 22 -18.87 -24.74 7.20
N ALA A 23 -18.03 -23.73 6.97
CA ALA A 23 -18.00 -23.00 5.69
C ALA A 23 -17.59 -23.90 4.51
N LEU A 24 -16.78 -24.93 4.76
CA LEU A 24 -16.32 -25.88 3.74
C LEU A 24 -17.22 -27.10 3.57
N CYS A 25 -18.36 -27.20 4.28
CA CYS A 25 -19.26 -28.36 4.26
C CYS A 25 -18.53 -29.72 4.35
N LEU A 26 -17.41 -29.79 5.08
CA LEU A 26 -16.60 -31.00 5.17
C LEU A 26 -17.33 -32.02 6.07
N PRO A 27 -17.76 -33.17 5.55
CA PRO A 27 -18.49 -34.14 6.35
C PRO A 27 -17.60 -34.70 7.45
N ALA A 28 -18.13 -34.79 8.66
CA ALA A 28 -17.48 -35.47 9.78
C ALA A 28 -17.40 -36.96 9.43
N ARG A 29 -16.18 -37.49 9.35
CA ARG A 29 -15.93 -38.90 9.01
C ARG A 29 -16.46 -39.78 10.16
N SER A 30 -17.65 -40.37 10.00
CA SER A 30 -18.22 -41.36 10.90
C SER A 30 -17.69 -42.75 10.56
N SER A 31 -17.02 -43.39 11.51
CA SER A 31 -16.56 -44.77 11.41
C SER A 31 -17.75 -45.73 11.62
N GLY A 32 -18.20 -46.46 10.59
CA GLY A 32 -19.20 -47.52 10.76
C GLY A 32 -19.77 -48.14 9.46
N SER A 33 -19.32 -49.35 9.14
CA SER A 33 -19.95 -50.52 8.49
C SER A 33 -20.82 -50.42 7.20
N THR A 34 -20.34 -51.10 6.15
CA THR A 34 -21.01 -51.97 5.15
C THR A 34 -22.47 -51.72 4.73
N ALA A 35 -22.68 -51.20 3.52
CA ALA A 35 -23.64 -51.72 2.53
C ALA A 35 -23.47 -50.97 1.19
N GLU A 36 -23.45 -51.75 0.12
CA GLU A 36 -23.22 -51.35 -1.26
C GLU A 36 -24.38 -50.48 -1.79
N SER A 37 -24.07 -49.27 -2.28
CA SER A 37 -24.84 -48.60 -3.34
C SER A 37 -23.95 -47.55 -4.03
N SER A 38 -23.64 -47.80 -5.29
CA SER A 38 -23.11 -46.80 -6.24
C SER A 38 -23.94 -46.92 -7.53
N PRO A 39 -24.14 -45.85 -8.31
CA PRO A 39 -23.47 -44.55 -8.25
C PRO A 39 -24.46 -43.37 -8.19
N ASN A 40 -24.29 -42.43 -7.27
CA ASN A 40 -24.87 -41.10 -7.46
C ASN A 40 -23.96 -40.28 -8.39
N SER A 41 -23.87 -40.68 -9.67
CA SER A 41 -23.09 -39.94 -10.67
C SER A 41 -23.72 -38.58 -11.00
N GLU A 42 -25.04 -38.43 -10.84
CA GLU A 42 -25.75 -37.18 -11.13
C GLU A 42 -25.42 -36.06 -10.12
N ALA A 43 -25.08 -36.40 -8.86
CA ALA A 43 -24.62 -35.40 -7.88
C ALA A 43 -23.24 -34.80 -8.22
N GLN A 44 -22.42 -35.45 -9.06
CA GLN A 44 -21.11 -34.93 -9.45
C GLN A 44 -21.16 -33.96 -10.64
N GLN A 45 -22.16 -34.06 -11.53
CA GLN A 45 -22.25 -33.19 -12.72
C GLN A 45 -22.44 -31.70 -12.38
N GLY A 46 -23.04 -31.36 -11.24
CA GLY A 46 -23.16 -29.97 -10.76
C GLY A 46 -21.96 -29.45 -9.97
N SER A 47 -21.07 -30.33 -9.48
CA SER A 47 -19.94 -29.94 -8.62
C SER A 47 -18.80 -29.30 -9.41
N ALA A 48 -18.56 -29.73 -10.65
CA ALA A 48 -17.41 -29.26 -11.44
C ALA A 48 -17.47 -27.76 -11.77
N VAL A 49 -18.65 -27.23 -12.12
CA VAL A 49 -18.83 -25.80 -12.41
C VAL A 49 -18.66 -24.96 -11.15
N VAL A 50 -19.19 -25.43 -10.01
CA VAL A 50 -19.11 -24.71 -8.73
C VAL A 50 -17.68 -24.76 -8.18
N GLU A 51 -16.99 -25.90 -8.26
CA GLU A 51 -15.59 -26.05 -7.84
C GLU A 51 -14.66 -25.19 -8.69
N PHE A 52 -14.85 -25.19 -10.02
CA PHE A 52 -14.07 -24.32 -10.91
C PHE A 52 -14.33 -22.84 -10.62
N THR A 53 -15.61 -22.46 -10.45
CA THR A 53 -15.97 -21.07 -10.13
C THR A 53 -15.40 -20.65 -8.78
N PHE A 54 -15.45 -21.52 -7.78
CA PHE A 54 -14.86 -21.28 -6.47
C PHE A 54 -13.34 -21.10 -6.56
N LEU A 55 -12.64 -22.00 -7.26
CA LEU A 55 -11.20 -21.89 -7.48
C LEU A 55 -10.84 -20.62 -8.26
N ALA A 56 -11.60 -20.29 -9.31
CA ALA A 56 -11.43 -19.08 -10.08
C ALA A 56 -11.58 -17.83 -9.22
N LEU A 57 -12.62 -17.75 -8.37
CA LEU A 57 -12.80 -16.62 -7.43
C LEU A 57 -11.71 -16.59 -6.36
N LEU A 58 -11.33 -17.75 -5.82
CA LEU A 58 -10.28 -17.89 -4.82
C LEU A 58 -8.94 -17.37 -5.34
N LEU A 59 -8.65 -17.55 -6.63
CA LEU A 59 -7.44 -17.02 -7.28
C LEU A 59 -7.62 -15.58 -7.79
N MET A 60 -8.77 -15.26 -8.37
CA MET A 60 -9.05 -13.95 -8.94
C MET A 60 -9.01 -12.85 -7.88
N VAL A 61 -9.64 -13.06 -6.72
CA VAL A 61 -9.73 -12.02 -5.68
C VAL A 61 -8.35 -11.57 -5.18
N PRO A 62 -7.43 -12.48 -4.76
CA PRO A 62 -6.07 -12.10 -4.39
C PRO A 62 -5.27 -11.46 -5.52
N VAL A 63 -5.42 -11.94 -6.76
CA VAL A 63 -4.70 -11.39 -7.91
C VAL A 63 -5.16 -9.96 -8.20
N VAL A 64 -6.47 -9.69 -8.21
CA VAL A 64 -7.01 -8.34 -8.41
C VAL A 64 -6.54 -7.42 -7.28
N TYR A 65 -6.60 -7.88 -6.03
CA TYR A 65 -6.10 -7.12 -4.89
C TYR A 65 -4.61 -6.79 -5.03
N PHE A 66 -3.79 -7.76 -5.46
CA PHE A 66 -2.38 -7.57 -5.70
C PHE A 66 -2.12 -6.54 -6.79
N VAL A 67 -2.81 -6.64 -7.93
CA VAL A 67 -2.68 -5.69 -9.05
C VAL A 67 -3.04 -4.28 -8.62
N VAL A 68 -4.15 -4.10 -7.88
CA VAL A 68 -4.55 -2.78 -7.36
C VAL A 68 -3.50 -2.23 -6.39
N THR A 69 -3.00 -3.06 -5.47
CA THR A 69 -1.99 -2.65 -4.50
C THR A 69 -0.69 -2.22 -5.17
N VAL A 70 -0.20 -3.01 -6.13
CA VAL A 70 1.00 -2.67 -6.91
C VAL A 70 0.76 -1.40 -7.73
N GLY A 71 -0.42 -1.23 -8.32
CA GLY A 71 -0.80 -0.01 -9.04
C GLY A 71 -0.73 1.24 -8.16
N GLN A 72 -1.15 1.16 -6.90
CA GLN A 72 -1.03 2.26 -5.94
C GLN A 72 0.44 2.59 -5.61
N ILE A 73 1.28 1.56 -5.45
CA ILE A 73 2.72 1.76 -5.22
C ILE A 73 3.38 2.41 -6.43
N GLN A 74 3.04 1.98 -7.64
CA GLN A 74 3.56 2.56 -8.88
C GLN A 74 3.12 4.03 -9.05
N SER A 75 1.84 4.32 -8.80
CA SER A 75 1.30 5.69 -8.75
C SER A 75 2.10 6.55 -7.78
N GLY A 76 2.33 6.07 -6.55
CA GLY A 76 3.11 6.78 -5.55
C GLY A 76 4.55 7.06 -6.00
N SER A 77 5.23 6.09 -6.61
CA SER A 77 6.60 6.26 -7.12
C SER A 77 6.70 7.35 -8.19
N PHE A 78 5.75 7.40 -9.13
CA PHE A 78 5.73 8.46 -10.14
C PHE A 78 5.35 9.82 -9.54
N ALA A 79 4.44 9.82 -8.56
CA ALA A 79 4.07 11.03 -7.82
C ALA A 79 5.27 11.66 -7.13
N VAL A 80 6.07 10.89 -6.37
CA VAL A 80 7.23 11.44 -5.64
C VAL A 80 8.35 11.90 -6.57
N VAL A 81 8.57 11.22 -7.71
CA VAL A 81 9.55 11.65 -8.72
C VAL A 81 9.14 12.99 -9.34
N GLY A 82 7.88 13.10 -9.79
CA GLY A 82 7.35 14.35 -10.35
C GLY A 82 7.33 15.48 -9.32
N ALA A 83 6.92 15.19 -8.09
CA ALA A 83 6.88 16.15 -7.00
C ALA A 83 8.28 16.69 -6.66
N ALA A 84 9.29 15.82 -6.54
CA ALA A 84 10.67 16.23 -6.26
C ALA A 84 11.24 17.11 -7.37
N ASP A 85 11.07 16.70 -8.64
CA ASP A 85 11.54 17.45 -9.81
C ASP A 85 10.90 18.84 -9.89
N GLN A 86 9.58 18.93 -9.73
CA GLN A 86 8.87 20.21 -9.77
C GLN A 86 9.22 21.09 -8.57
N ALA A 87 9.31 20.52 -7.38
CA ALA A 87 9.69 21.27 -6.18
C ALA A 87 11.10 21.87 -6.30
N ALA A 88 12.06 21.11 -6.83
CA ALA A 88 13.43 21.62 -7.05
C ALA A 88 13.46 22.79 -8.05
N LYS A 89 12.71 22.68 -9.16
CA LYS A 89 12.60 23.75 -10.17
C LYS A 89 11.93 25.00 -9.63
N VAL A 90 10.82 24.85 -8.92
CA VAL A 90 10.09 25.97 -8.32
C VAL A 90 10.91 26.63 -7.22
N PHE A 91 11.66 25.87 -6.43
CA PHE A 91 12.53 26.41 -5.39
C PHE A 91 13.57 27.37 -5.96
N VAL A 92 14.31 26.95 -7.00
CA VAL A 92 15.37 27.80 -7.59
C VAL A 92 14.83 28.97 -8.41
N ALA A 93 13.54 28.98 -8.75
CA ALA A 93 12.90 30.06 -9.47
C ALA A 93 12.50 31.25 -8.57
N GLN A 94 12.45 31.03 -7.25
CA GLN A 94 12.16 32.09 -6.28
C GLN A 94 13.46 32.74 -5.80
N ALA A 95 13.43 34.06 -5.58
CA ALA A 95 14.58 34.82 -5.12
C ALA A 95 14.79 34.70 -3.60
N ASP A 96 13.71 34.60 -2.84
CA ASP A 96 13.73 34.53 -1.38
C ASP A 96 13.57 33.08 -0.88
N PRO A 97 14.45 32.58 0.02
CA PRO A 97 14.45 31.19 0.45
C PRO A 97 13.19 30.75 1.21
N ASP A 98 12.52 31.64 1.95
CA ASP A 98 11.29 31.28 2.66
C ASP A 98 10.13 31.14 1.67
N SER A 99 10.02 32.07 0.72
CA SER A 99 9.05 31.97 -0.38
C SER A 99 9.31 30.75 -1.27
N ALA A 100 10.58 30.41 -1.52
CA ALA A 100 11.02 29.24 -2.28
C ALA A 100 10.54 27.94 -1.64
N ARG A 101 10.74 27.79 -0.32
CA ARG A 101 10.29 26.62 0.44
C ARG A 101 8.77 26.47 0.38
N ILE A 102 8.02 27.54 0.62
CA ILE A 102 6.54 27.50 0.59
C ILE A 102 6.05 27.13 -0.82
N ALA A 103 6.67 27.67 -1.87
CA ALA A 103 6.31 27.38 -3.25
C ALA A 103 6.65 25.92 -3.64
N ALA A 104 7.80 25.42 -3.19
CA ALA A 104 8.21 24.02 -3.39
C ALA A 104 7.26 23.05 -2.68
N GLU A 105 6.93 23.29 -1.42
CA GLU A 105 5.97 22.49 -0.64
C GLU A 105 4.60 22.47 -1.32
N ARG A 106 4.07 23.63 -1.76
CA ARG A 106 2.80 23.69 -2.50
C ARG A 106 2.83 22.90 -3.80
N SER A 107 3.95 22.91 -4.51
CA SER A 107 4.12 22.14 -5.74
C SER A 107 4.06 20.64 -5.47
N VAL A 108 4.65 20.19 -4.35
CA VAL A 108 4.51 18.79 -3.89
C VAL A 108 3.04 18.47 -3.57
N LEU A 109 2.32 19.35 -2.86
CA LEU A 109 0.91 19.13 -2.54
C LEU A 109 0.06 18.89 -3.79
N VAL A 110 0.26 19.71 -4.83
CA VAL A 110 -0.46 19.58 -6.10
C VAL A 110 -0.08 18.28 -6.79
N ALA A 111 1.22 18.00 -6.94
CA ALA A 111 1.70 16.79 -7.59
C ALA A 111 1.20 15.50 -6.92
N LEU A 112 1.19 15.44 -5.59
CA LEU A 112 0.67 14.27 -4.85
C LEU A 112 -0.84 14.10 -5.05
N LYS A 113 -1.58 15.21 -5.03
CA LYS A 113 -3.04 15.21 -5.24
C LYS A 113 -3.42 14.74 -6.63
N ASP A 114 -2.63 15.05 -7.66
CA ASP A 114 -2.86 14.60 -9.04
C ASP A 114 -2.81 13.08 -9.17
N TYR A 115 -2.01 12.41 -8.33
CA TYR A 115 -1.94 10.94 -8.25
C TYR A 115 -2.89 10.32 -7.21
N GLY A 116 -3.73 11.14 -6.56
CA GLY A 116 -4.71 10.69 -5.58
C GLY A 116 -4.13 10.40 -4.18
N HIS A 117 -2.93 10.87 -3.87
CA HIS A 117 -2.29 10.70 -2.56
C HIS A 117 -2.55 11.90 -1.65
N SER A 118 -2.78 11.63 -0.36
CA SER A 118 -2.94 12.70 0.62
C SER A 118 -1.58 13.34 0.93
N PRO A 119 -1.50 14.68 1.02
CA PRO A 119 -0.24 15.33 1.38
C PRO A 119 0.22 15.03 2.82
N GLU A 120 -0.68 14.62 3.71
CA GLU A 120 -0.34 14.30 5.10
C GLU A 120 0.43 12.99 5.25
N SER A 121 0.41 12.12 4.24
CA SER A 121 1.22 10.91 4.19
C SER A 121 2.59 11.12 3.55
N ALA A 122 2.96 12.37 3.24
CA ALA A 122 4.22 12.73 2.62
C ALA A 122 5.08 13.66 3.48
N THR A 123 6.39 13.52 3.34
CA THR A 123 7.39 14.38 3.99
C THR A 123 8.34 14.91 2.93
N VAL A 124 8.61 16.22 2.99
CA VAL A 124 9.54 16.92 2.09
C VAL A 124 10.77 17.36 2.88
N SER A 125 11.96 17.09 2.35
CA SER A 125 13.22 17.67 2.84
C SER A 125 13.93 18.42 1.71
N ILE A 126 14.54 19.55 2.06
CA ILE A 126 15.27 20.41 1.15
C ILE A 126 16.66 20.60 1.71
N GLU A 127 17.68 20.25 0.93
CA GLU A 127 19.08 20.30 1.31
C GLU A 127 19.88 21.08 0.26
N CYS A 128 20.86 21.85 0.72
CA CYS A 128 21.70 22.69 -0.14
C CYS A 128 23.16 22.31 0.08
N ASP A 129 23.93 22.22 -1.01
CA ASP A 129 25.34 21.82 -0.95
C ASP A 129 26.27 22.87 -0.29
N ARG A 130 25.81 24.11 -0.14
CA ARG A 130 26.56 25.24 0.43
C ARG A 130 25.70 26.07 1.38
N ALA A 131 26.36 26.86 2.23
CA ALA A 131 25.70 27.84 3.08
C ALA A 131 25.02 28.92 2.21
N GLY A 132 23.69 29.01 2.29
CA GLY A 132 22.88 29.94 1.49
C GLY A 132 22.31 29.30 0.23
N CYS A 133 21.11 28.73 0.36
CA CYS A 133 20.37 28.04 -0.71
C CYS A 133 20.06 28.91 -1.94
N SER A 134 19.97 30.23 -1.78
CA SER A 134 19.70 31.19 -2.87
C SER A 134 20.96 31.70 -3.57
N SER A 135 22.16 31.25 -3.16
CA SER A 135 23.40 31.70 -3.79
C SER A 135 23.56 31.08 -5.17
N ALA A 136 24.03 31.88 -6.13
CA ALA A 136 24.20 31.40 -7.50
C ALA A 136 25.19 30.21 -7.59
N GLY A 137 24.79 29.22 -8.39
CA GLY A 137 25.49 27.95 -8.58
C GLY A 137 25.31 26.93 -7.44
N THR A 138 24.57 27.26 -6.36
CA THR A 138 24.27 26.30 -5.29
C THR A 138 23.39 25.18 -5.85
N THR A 139 23.66 23.94 -5.45
CA THR A 139 22.82 22.80 -5.81
C THR A 139 21.80 22.58 -4.71
N VAL A 140 20.52 22.71 -5.05
CA VAL A 140 19.40 22.43 -4.16
C VAL A 140 18.87 21.03 -4.49
N THR A 141 18.83 20.16 -3.49
CA THR A 141 18.26 18.82 -3.58
C THR A 141 16.98 18.76 -2.78
N VAL A 142 15.87 18.42 -3.44
CA VAL A 142 14.59 18.19 -2.79
C VAL A 142 14.33 16.69 -2.75
N THR A 143 14.01 16.15 -1.58
CA THR A 143 13.61 14.75 -1.39
C THR A 143 12.17 14.69 -0.92
N VAL A 144 11.36 13.86 -1.57
CA VAL A 144 9.97 13.61 -1.21
C VAL A 144 9.84 12.14 -0.82
N ASN A 145 9.28 11.90 0.36
CA ASN A 145 8.93 10.58 0.85
C ASN A 145 7.42 10.49 0.94
N LEU A 146 6.84 9.36 0.50
CA LEU A 146 5.41 9.12 0.55
C LEU A 146 5.14 7.72 1.12
N ASP A 147 4.23 7.67 2.09
CA ASP A 147 3.68 6.42 2.61
C ASP A 147 2.40 6.07 1.83
N VAL A 148 2.40 4.90 1.17
CA VAL A 148 1.28 4.40 0.35
C VAL A 148 0.37 3.53 1.20
N SER A 149 -0.90 3.91 1.33
CA SER A 149 -1.91 3.19 2.10
C SER A 149 -2.39 1.91 1.38
N LEU A 150 -2.90 0.95 2.16
CA LEU A 150 -3.49 -0.29 1.62
C LEU A 150 -4.85 -0.01 0.96
N PRO A 151 -5.09 -0.50 -0.27
CA PRO A 151 -6.37 -0.32 -0.93
C PRO A 151 -7.47 -1.15 -0.25
N LEU A 152 -8.70 -0.62 -0.25
CA LEU A 152 -9.91 -1.32 0.20
C LEU A 152 -9.88 -1.77 1.69
N MET A 153 -9.04 -1.15 2.53
CA MET A 153 -8.92 -1.47 3.95
C MET A 153 -9.59 -0.40 4.84
N PRO A 154 -10.77 -0.64 5.42
CA PRO A 154 -11.56 0.39 6.11
C PRO A 154 -10.93 0.93 7.40
N PHE A 155 -9.93 0.25 7.94
CA PHE A 155 -9.19 0.64 9.15
C PHE A 155 -7.69 0.84 8.89
N GLY A 156 -7.29 1.01 7.62
CA GLY A 156 -5.88 1.14 7.24
C GLY A 156 -5.22 2.34 7.93
N ASP A 157 -5.85 3.52 7.85
CA ASP A 157 -5.29 4.76 8.37
C ASP A 157 -5.27 4.80 9.91
N SER A 158 -6.31 4.27 10.57
CA SER A 158 -6.38 4.24 12.04
C SER A 158 -5.38 3.27 12.68
N LEU A 159 -5.04 2.18 12.00
CA LEU A 159 -3.99 1.24 12.43
C LEU A 159 -2.60 1.59 11.86
N GLN A 160 -2.46 2.69 11.12
CA GLN A 160 -1.22 3.09 10.43
C GLN A 160 -0.63 1.99 9.54
N LEU A 161 -1.48 1.19 8.91
CA LEU A 161 -1.04 0.10 8.02
C LEU A 161 -0.67 0.69 6.65
N LYS A 162 0.62 0.62 6.34
CA LYS A 162 1.21 1.12 5.09
C LYS A 162 1.60 -0.05 4.21
N ALA A 163 1.24 0.00 2.94
CA ALA A 163 1.62 -1.01 1.95
C ALA A 163 3.10 -0.91 1.60
N SER A 164 3.59 0.32 1.44
CA SER A 164 4.99 0.62 1.12
C SER A 164 5.33 2.07 1.44
N ARG A 165 6.63 2.36 1.54
CA ARG A 165 7.19 3.71 1.50
C ARG A 165 7.98 3.88 0.21
N VAL A 166 7.67 4.93 -0.54
CA VAL A 166 8.39 5.29 -1.77
C VAL A 166 9.06 6.65 -1.57
N SER A 167 10.22 6.83 -2.17
CA SER A 167 10.97 8.09 -2.08
C SER A 167 11.66 8.41 -3.39
N ALA A 168 11.83 9.71 -3.65
CA ALA A 168 12.60 10.22 -4.77
C ALA A 168 13.24 11.56 -4.40
N SER A 169 14.35 11.87 -5.06
CA SER A 169 15.01 13.15 -4.94
C SER A 169 15.32 13.75 -6.31
N ALA A 170 15.37 15.08 -6.38
CA ALA A 170 15.77 15.82 -7.55
C ALA A 170 16.67 16.98 -7.15
N SER A 171 17.70 17.25 -7.95
CA SER A 171 18.67 18.30 -7.71
C SER A 171 18.62 19.34 -8.83
N GLN A 172 18.61 20.62 -8.46
CA GLN A 172 18.60 21.74 -9.39
C GLN A 172 19.64 22.78 -8.97
N VAL A 173 20.37 23.32 -9.95
CA VAL A 173 21.38 24.36 -9.71
C VAL A 173 20.72 25.74 -9.82
N VAL A 174 21.01 26.62 -8.87
CA VAL A 174 20.56 28.03 -8.88
C VAL A 174 21.28 28.77 -10.01
N GLY A 175 20.50 29.33 -10.94
CA GLY A 175 21.03 30.09 -12.09
C GLY A 175 21.79 31.34 -11.66
N ARG A 176 22.81 31.73 -12.44
CA ARG A 176 23.57 32.99 -12.24
C ARG A 176 22.86 34.22 -12.82
N TYR A 177 21.79 34.03 -13.58
CA TYR A 177 21.03 35.09 -14.22
C TYR A 177 19.58 34.96 -13.76
N GLN A 178 19.18 35.80 -12.81
CA GLN A 178 17.81 36.00 -12.36
C GLN A 178 17.41 37.44 -12.64
#